data_AF-A0A2V5XTW9-F1
#
_entry.id   AF-A0A2V5XTW9-F1
#
_cell.length_a   1.000
_cell.length_b   1.000
_cell.length_c   1.000
_cell.angle_alpha   90.00
_cell.angle_beta   90.00
_cell.angle_gamma   90.00
#
_symmetry.space_group_name_H-M   'P 1'
#
loop_
_entity.id
_entity.type
_entity.pdbx_description
1 polymer ?
#
loop_
_entity_poly.entity_id
_entity_poly.type
_entity_poly.pdbx_seq_one_letter_code
_entity_poly.pdbx_strand_id
1 'polypeptide(L)'
;MSVASADAATDTAAAKRSFLNSSGAAVDTLLARFHQIRNFTNTLCSGLEPEDCVVQSMPDVSPTKWHLAHTTWFFETFILKKFVPGYRAEIPEYAYLFNSYYNAAGDMHRRDLRGLISRPTVIGAQRYRASVDSHIDDLLSGADEKLLDKIEPILVLGIHHEQQHQELLITDIKHVFAQNPLYPVFRGGDAALRRPDSGARRPYQFVDFEETTIAIGHNGDEFAYDNEGPRHQALVAAFSLASRPVTNGEYIEFIEDGGYTRTEFWLSLGWMTVNEQRWQAPLYWTKRDGVWWNFTLSNGIALHWIVRWKEISSKAKLFIRGRCPLQDTICVFIKCLATSGNGRAAPTRLIPVIARRRALSANTTASSCATNTFCVAVPAPRRAATFATRIAISSNQRNAGSLRGSDSHAIHNESLRQRPPGARQTIMP
;
A
#
# COMPACT_ATOMS: atom_id res chain seq x y z
N MET A 1 26.61 -73.37 15.35
CA MET A 1 26.90 -72.16 14.53
C MET A 1 25.79 -71.17 14.81
N SER A 2 26.17 -70.03 15.39
CA SER A 2 25.28 -69.10 16.10
C SER A 2 24.65 -68.07 15.17
N VAL A 3 23.43 -67.72 15.57
CA VAL A 3 22.45 -66.76 15.04
C VAL A 3 23.05 -65.41 14.64
N ALA A 4 22.67 -64.91 13.46
CA ALA A 4 22.80 -63.52 13.04
C ALA A 4 21.40 -62.92 12.82
N SER A 5 21.02 -61.95 13.65
CA SER A 5 19.92 -61.01 13.38
C SER A 5 19.87 -59.95 14.48
N ALA A 6 20.55 -58.82 14.26
CA ALA A 6 20.20 -57.53 14.86
C ALA A 6 21.09 -56.44 14.23
N ASP A 7 20.57 -55.67 13.27
CA ASP A 7 21.15 -54.35 12.92
C ASP A 7 20.21 -53.41 12.13
N ALA A 8 18.88 -53.61 12.18
CA ALA A 8 17.92 -52.75 11.48
C ALA A 8 17.22 -51.71 12.37
N ALA A 9 17.48 -51.70 13.69
CA ALA A 9 16.73 -50.88 14.66
C ALA A 9 17.38 -49.53 15.02
N THR A 10 18.66 -49.34 14.72
CA THR A 10 19.44 -48.15 15.09
C THR A 10 19.29 -46.99 14.10
N ASP A 11 19.06 -47.26 12.83
CA ASP A 11 19.00 -46.25 11.77
C ASP A 11 17.66 -45.48 11.73
N THR A 12 16.56 -46.15 12.09
CA THR A 12 15.22 -45.52 12.17
C THR A 12 15.06 -44.59 13.37
N ALA A 13 15.77 -44.83 14.47
CA ALA A 13 15.75 -43.96 15.64
C ALA A 13 16.56 -42.67 15.43
N ALA A 14 17.70 -42.75 14.73
CA ALA A 14 18.51 -41.61 14.35
C ALA A 14 17.80 -40.71 13.31
N ALA A 15 17.16 -41.32 12.30
CA ALA A 15 16.31 -40.60 11.36
C ALA A 15 15.13 -39.94 12.08
N LYS A 16 14.37 -40.66 12.92
CA LYS A 16 13.28 -40.06 13.73
C LYS A 16 13.75 -38.92 14.62
N ARG A 17 14.93 -39.02 15.26
CA ARG A 17 15.52 -37.92 16.05
C ARG A 17 15.90 -36.70 15.20
N SER A 18 16.43 -36.92 14.00
CA SER A 18 16.74 -35.85 13.04
C SER A 18 15.47 -35.11 12.58
N PHE A 19 14.40 -35.84 12.26
CA PHE A 19 13.11 -35.27 11.84
C PHE A 19 12.38 -34.54 13.00
N LEU A 20 12.46 -35.07 14.22
CA LEU A 20 11.91 -34.40 15.41
C LEU A 20 12.68 -33.10 15.74
N ASN A 21 13.99 -33.09 15.55
CA ASN A 21 14.81 -31.90 15.76
C ASN A 21 14.59 -30.80 14.70
N SER A 22 14.29 -31.15 13.44
CA SER A 22 14.00 -30.15 12.41
C SER A 22 12.63 -29.50 12.61
N SER A 23 11.62 -30.27 13.05
CA SER A 23 10.29 -29.74 13.36
C SER A 23 10.32 -28.79 14.56
N GLY A 24 11.07 -29.12 15.62
CA GLY A 24 11.24 -28.25 16.78
C GLY A 24 11.87 -26.90 16.43
N ALA A 25 12.94 -26.91 15.63
CA ALA A 25 13.61 -25.67 15.19
C ALA A 25 12.72 -24.78 14.30
N ALA A 26 11.87 -25.38 13.46
CA ALA A 26 10.90 -24.64 12.63
C ALA A 26 9.82 -23.97 13.49
N VAL A 27 9.25 -24.70 14.45
CA VAL A 27 8.27 -24.17 15.42
C VAL A 27 8.86 -23.01 16.23
N ASP A 28 10.08 -23.17 16.77
CA ASP A 28 10.75 -22.12 17.53
C ASP A 28 10.97 -20.85 16.70
N THR A 29 11.34 -21.01 15.42
CA THR A 29 11.54 -19.88 14.50
C THR A 29 10.24 -19.14 14.21
N LEU A 30 9.14 -19.88 13.98
CA LEU A 30 7.82 -19.29 13.72
C LEU A 30 7.26 -18.59 14.96
N LEU A 31 7.38 -19.20 16.15
CA LEU A 31 6.97 -18.59 17.41
C LEU A 31 7.77 -17.33 17.71
N ALA A 32 9.09 -17.38 17.53
CA ALA A 32 9.95 -16.21 17.72
C ALA A 32 9.51 -15.05 16.81
N ARG A 33 9.21 -15.32 15.53
CA ARG A 33 8.72 -14.29 14.59
C ARG A 33 7.32 -13.79 14.94
N PHE A 34 6.41 -14.68 15.31
CA PHE A 34 5.08 -14.31 15.79
C PHE A 34 5.20 -13.35 16.98
N HIS A 35 5.89 -13.74 18.05
CA HIS A 35 6.09 -12.90 19.23
C HIS A 35 6.80 -11.59 18.92
N GLN A 36 7.81 -11.59 18.05
CA GLN A 36 8.50 -10.37 17.64
C GLN A 36 7.51 -9.33 17.08
N ILE A 37 6.63 -9.75 16.17
CA ILE A 37 5.65 -8.86 15.56
C ILE A 37 4.56 -8.47 16.56
N ARG A 38 4.05 -9.41 17.36
CA ARG A 38 3.05 -9.12 18.41
C ARG A 38 3.56 -8.12 19.44
N ASN A 39 4.81 -8.26 19.87
CA ASN A 39 5.47 -7.37 20.83
C ASN A 39 5.81 -6.00 20.22
N PHE A 40 6.09 -5.94 18.91
CA PHE A 40 6.28 -4.65 18.26
C PHE A 40 4.99 -3.82 18.29
N THR A 41 3.81 -4.43 18.07
CA THR A 41 2.52 -3.75 18.25
C THR A 41 2.36 -3.20 19.68
N ASN A 42 2.70 -4.00 20.71
CA ASN A 42 2.66 -3.53 22.10
C ASN A 42 3.62 -2.36 22.33
N THR A 43 4.80 -2.40 21.72
CA THR A 43 5.77 -1.30 21.76
C THR A 43 5.19 -0.04 21.15
N LEU A 44 4.52 -0.12 19.99
CA LEU A 44 3.88 1.01 19.34
C LEU A 44 2.81 1.65 20.25
N CYS A 45 2.01 0.86 20.96
CA CYS A 45 0.98 1.37 21.87
C CYS A 45 1.50 1.87 23.23
N SER A 46 2.79 1.69 23.53
CA SER A 46 3.36 2.10 24.81
C SER A 46 3.28 3.62 24.98
N GLY A 47 2.77 4.07 26.13
CA GLY A 47 2.61 5.49 26.48
C GLY A 47 1.31 6.13 26.01
N LEU A 48 0.42 5.40 25.35
CA LEU A 48 -0.94 5.87 25.06
C LEU A 48 -1.82 5.75 26.29
N GLU A 49 -2.67 6.75 26.50
CA GLU A 49 -3.72 6.70 27.51
C GLU A 49 -4.96 5.95 26.97
N PRO A 50 -5.85 5.44 27.85
CA PRO A 50 -7.07 4.77 27.41
C PRO A 50 -7.93 5.61 26.47
N GLU A 51 -7.98 6.93 26.68
CA GLU A 51 -8.72 7.90 25.88
C GLU A 51 -8.20 7.99 24.45
N ASP A 52 -6.88 7.91 24.26
CA ASP A 52 -6.26 7.91 22.92
C ASP A 52 -6.67 6.68 22.11
N CYS A 53 -6.93 5.57 22.80
CA CYS A 53 -7.15 4.27 22.18
C CYS A 53 -8.59 4.02 21.71
N VAL A 54 -9.53 4.92 22.01
CA VAL A 54 -10.97 4.73 21.78
C VAL A 54 -11.54 5.63 20.69
N VAL A 55 -10.82 6.68 20.29
CA VAL A 55 -11.32 7.71 19.37
C VAL A 55 -11.26 7.24 17.92
N GLN A 56 -12.30 7.57 17.14
CA GLN A 56 -12.33 7.50 15.69
C GLN A 56 -12.49 8.93 15.14
N SER A 57 -11.40 9.51 14.63
CA SER A 57 -11.36 10.92 14.21
C SER A 57 -11.92 11.16 12.80
N MET A 58 -12.01 10.11 11.97
CA MET A 58 -12.71 10.09 10.69
C MET A 58 -13.06 8.63 10.32
N PRO A 59 -13.97 8.37 9.36
CA PRO A 59 -14.37 7.01 8.99
C PRO A 59 -13.21 6.09 8.58
N ASP A 60 -12.12 6.66 8.04
CA ASP A 60 -10.97 5.86 7.64
C ASP A 60 -10.04 5.45 8.78
N VAL A 61 -10.05 6.23 9.86
CA VAL A 61 -9.29 5.95 11.09
C VAL A 61 -10.06 4.91 11.91
N SER A 62 -9.37 3.93 12.47
CA SER A 62 -9.92 3.02 13.46
C SER A 62 -9.30 3.29 14.84
N PRO A 63 -10.06 3.10 15.94
CA PRO A 63 -9.49 3.23 17.28
C PRO A 63 -8.32 2.26 17.50
N THR A 64 -7.27 2.68 18.20
CA THR A 64 -6.10 1.82 18.51
C THR A 64 -6.52 0.49 19.13
N LYS A 65 -7.49 0.49 20.05
CA LYS A 65 -7.99 -0.75 20.67
C LYS A 65 -8.66 -1.68 19.67
N TRP A 66 -9.26 -1.13 18.60
CA TRP A 66 -9.84 -1.92 17.52
C TRP A 66 -8.75 -2.62 16.72
N HIS A 67 -7.64 -1.94 16.38
CA HIS A 67 -6.49 -2.59 15.72
C HIS A 67 -5.88 -3.71 16.56
N LEU A 68 -5.74 -3.47 17.86
CA LEU A 68 -5.25 -4.46 18.83
C LEU A 68 -6.09 -5.72 18.83
N ALA A 69 -7.42 -5.59 18.86
CA ALA A 69 -8.33 -6.73 18.88
C ALA A 69 -8.56 -7.34 17.49
N HIS A 70 -8.53 -6.55 16.42
CA HIS A 70 -8.72 -7.02 15.05
C HIS A 70 -7.60 -7.95 14.58
N THR A 71 -6.35 -7.56 14.82
CA THR A 71 -5.20 -8.43 14.50
C THR A 71 -5.26 -9.75 15.27
N THR A 72 -5.75 -9.73 16.51
CA THR A 72 -5.99 -10.93 17.32
C THR A 72 -7.13 -11.78 16.81
N TRP A 73 -8.24 -11.15 16.41
CA TRP A 73 -9.38 -11.81 15.79
C TRP A 73 -8.99 -12.60 14.54
N PHE A 74 -8.01 -12.11 13.76
CA PHE A 74 -7.48 -12.85 12.62
C PHE A 74 -6.94 -14.22 13.04
N PHE A 75 -6.05 -14.26 14.04
CA PHE A 75 -5.45 -15.51 14.53
C PHE A 75 -6.49 -16.42 15.18
N GLU A 76 -7.40 -15.88 15.99
CA GLU A 76 -8.49 -16.67 16.58
C GLU A 76 -9.37 -17.31 15.49
N THR A 77 -9.75 -16.54 14.47
CA THR A 77 -10.72 -16.97 13.46
C THR A 77 -10.13 -17.92 12.43
N PHE A 78 -8.95 -17.61 11.89
CA PHE A 78 -8.38 -18.38 10.78
C PHE A 78 -7.43 -19.49 11.25
N ILE A 79 -6.97 -19.45 12.49
CA ILE A 79 -6.09 -20.49 13.06
C ILE A 79 -6.81 -21.25 14.17
N LEU A 80 -7.08 -20.63 15.33
CA LEU A 80 -7.54 -21.36 16.51
C LEU A 80 -8.87 -22.10 16.29
N LYS A 81 -9.90 -21.41 15.78
CA LYS A 81 -11.22 -22.01 15.48
C LYS A 81 -11.14 -23.17 14.47
N LYS A 82 -10.10 -23.19 13.63
CA LYS A 82 -9.95 -24.18 12.55
C LYS A 82 -9.11 -25.38 12.97
N PHE A 83 -8.09 -25.18 13.79
CA PHE A 83 -7.06 -26.18 14.06
C PHE A 83 -7.02 -26.67 15.51
N VAL A 84 -7.70 -26.02 16.45
CA VAL A 84 -7.83 -26.51 17.83
C VAL A 84 -9.18 -27.23 17.99
N PRO A 85 -9.20 -28.57 18.19
CA PRO A 85 -10.45 -29.32 18.34
C PRO A 85 -11.28 -28.83 19.53
N GLY A 86 -12.55 -28.51 19.28
CA GLY A 86 -13.46 -28.05 20.32
C GLY A 86 -13.19 -26.64 20.85
N TYR A 87 -12.36 -25.84 20.16
CA TYR A 87 -12.08 -24.46 20.54
C TYR A 87 -13.38 -23.64 20.68
N ARG A 88 -13.47 -22.89 21.78
CA ARG A 88 -14.57 -21.95 22.04
C ARG A 88 -13.97 -20.58 22.31
N ALA A 89 -14.41 -19.59 21.54
CA ALA A 89 -14.06 -18.20 21.79
C ALA A 89 -14.56 -17.81 23.19
N GLU A 90 -13.71 -17.13 23.96
CA GLU A 90 -14.06 -16.62 25.30
C GLU A 90 -15.26 -15.66 25.21
N ILE A 91 -15.29 -14.84 24.15
CA ILE A 91 -16.34 -13.85 23.88
C ILE A 91 -16.73 -13.98 22.40
N PRO A 92 -17.77 -14.76 22.06
CA PRO A 92 -18.18 -15.00 20.68
C PRO A 92 -18.49 -13.74 19.88
N GLU A 93 -19.01 -12.69 20.52
CA GLU A 93 -19.39 -11.41 19.93
C GLU A 93 -18.20 -10.63 19.35
N TYR A 94 -16.98 -10.94 19.76
CA TYR A 94 -15.76 -10.33 19.20
C TYR A 94 -15.61 -10.63 17.72
N ALA A 95 -16.16 -11.74 17.23
CA ALA A 95 -16.19 -12.05 15.80
C ALA A 95 -16.95 -10.97 15.00
N TYR A 96 -18.06 -10.45 15.54
CA TYR A 96 -18.83 -9.38 14.91
C TYR A 96 -18.15 -8.02 15.04
N LEU A 97 -17.58 -7.70 16.21
CA LEU A 97 -16.98 -6.39 16.48
C LEU A 97 -15.66 -6.17 15.73
N PHE A 98 -14.88 -7.25 15.53
CA PHE A 98 -13.52 -7.16 15.02
C PHE A 98 -13.34 -7.79 13.65
N ASN A 99 -14.40 -8.28 12.99
CA ASN A 99 -14.34 -8.52 11.55
C ASN A 99 -14.21 -7.18 10.80
N SER A 100 -13.27 -7.10 9.87
CA SER A 100 -13.00 -5.88 9.11
C SER A 100 -13.86 -5.73 7.85
N TYR A 101 -13.99 -6.81 7.08
CA TYR A 101 -14.70 -6.86 5.78
C TYR A 101 -14.86 -8.30 5.23
N TYR A 102 -14.55 -9.34 6.01
CA TYR A 102 -14.65 -10.72 5.55
C TYR A 102 -16.10 -11.18 5.61
N ASN A 103 -16.86 -10.91 4.55
CA ASN A 103 -18.28 -11.30 4.46
C ASN A 103 -18.48 -12.81 4.66
N ALA A 104 -17.53 -13.64 4.21
CA ALA A 104 -17.56 -15.08 4.40
C ALA A 104 -17.33 -15.51 5.87
N ALA A 105 -16.75 -14.65 6.71
CA ALA A 105 -16.54 -14.90 8.13
C ALA A 105 -17.75 -14.49 8.99
N GLY A 106 -18.73 -13.79 8.42
CA GLY A 106 -19.97 -13.37 9.07
C GLY A 106 -20.22 -11.86 8.98
N ASP A 107 -21.29 -11.42 9.64
CA ASP A 107 -21.64 -10.00 9.75
C ASP A 107 -20.56 -9.21 10.51
N MET A 108 -20.53 -7.89 10.31
CA MET A 108 -19.56 -7.01 10.96
C MET A 108 -20.20 -5.74 11.49
N HIS A 109 -19.63 -5.22 12.57
CA HIS A 109 -19.95 -3.87 13.02
C HIS A 109 -19.51 -2.84 11.99
N ARG A 110 -20.33 -1.80 11.81
CA ARG A 110 -20.10 -0.73 10.85
C ARG A 110 -18.76 -0.03 11.09
N ARG A 111 -17.95 0.08 10.03
CA ARG A 111 -16.60 0.69 10.07
C ARG A 111 -16.62 2.14 10.56
N ASP A 112 -17.58 2.93 10.12
CA ASP A 112 -17.72 4.35 10.46
C ASP A 112 -18.18 4.59 11.90
N LEU A 113 -18.58 3.54 12.62
CA LEU A 113 -19.09 3.60 14.00
C LEU A 113 -18.20 2.85 15.00
N ARG A 114 -16.95 2.51 14.63
CA ARG A 114 -16.02 1.80 15.53
C ARG A 114 -15.67 2.61 16.77
N GLY A 115 -15.58 3.94 16.66
CA GLY A 115 -15.30 4.85 17.78
C GLY A 115 -16.44 5.00 18.79
N LEU A 116 -17.65 4.54 18.48
CA LEU A 116 -18.78 4.55 19.43
C LEU A 116 -18.76 3.37 20.40
N ILE A 117 -17.87 2.39 20.16
CA ILE A 117 -17.82 1.15 20.90
C ILE A 117 -16.91 1.30 22.12
N SER A 118 -17.49 1.64 23.27
CA SER A 118 -16.74 1.80 24.53
C SER A 118 -16.26 0.48 25.14
N ARG A 119 -16.89 -0.65 24.78
CA ARG A 119 -16.54 -2.01 25.24
C ARG A 119 -16.24 -2.94 24.07
N PRO A 120 -15.17 -3.76 24.14
CA PRO A 120 -14.30 -3.95 25.30
C PRO A 120 -13.40 -2.74 25.59
N THR A 121 -12.99 -2.65 26.86
CA THR A 121 -12.01 -1.65 27.32
C THR A 121 -10.64 -1.95 26.68
N VAL A 122 -9.72 -0.99 26.77
CA VAL A 122 -8.34 -1.19 26.28
C VAL A 122 -7.68 -2.39 26.96
N ILE A 123 -7.83 -2.51 28.28
CA ILE A 123 -7.37 -3.67 29.06
C ILE A 123 -8.05 -4.96 28.59
N GLY A 124 -9.35 -4.91 28.25
CA GLY A 124 -10.07 -6.06 27.68
C GLY A 124 -9.52 -6.51 26.33
N ALA A 125 -9.16 -5.58 25.45
CA ALA A 125 -8.50 -5.88 24.18
C ALA A 125 -7.09 -6.45 24.38
N GLN A 126 -6.31 -5.92 25.34
CA GLN A 126 -5.00 -6.47 25.71
C GLN A 126 -5.09 -7.87 26.32
N ARG A 127 -6.10 -8.14 27.16
CA ARG A 127 -6.36 -9.47 27.70
C ARG A 127 -6.70 -10.46 26.59
N TYR A 128 -7.53 -10.04 25.64
CA TYR A 128 -7.87 -10.86 24.47
C TYR A 128 -6.63 -11.20 23.63
N ARG A 129 -5.74 -10.21 23.39
CA ARG A 129 -4.43 -10.44 22.76
C ARG A 129 -3.64 -11.53 23.49
N ALA A 130 -3.41 -11.34 24.80
CA ALA A 130 -2.61 -12.28 25.59
C ALA A 130 -3.22 -13.69 25.62
N SER A 131 -4.55 -13.80 25.71
CA SER A 131 -5.27 -15.07 25.67
C SER A 131 -5.04 -15.81 24.35
N VAL A 132 -5.27 -15.15 23.21
CA VAL A 132 -5.08 -15.76 21.88
C VAL A 132 -3.61 -16.07 21.61
N ASP A 133 -2.68 -15.21 22.04
CA ASP A 133 -1.25 -15.45 21.90
C ASP A 133 -0.84 -16.74 22.64
N SER A 134 -1.30 -16.93 23.89
CA SER A 134 -1.06 -18.18 24.64
C SER A 134 -1.63 -19.42 23.95
N HIS A 135 -2.81 -19.32 23.33
CA HIS A 135 -3.39 -20.47 22.60
C HIS A 135 -2.63 -20.78 21.30
N ILE A 136 -2.04 -19.78 20.65
CA ILE A 136 -1.17 -19.99 19.50
C ILE A 136 0.13 -20.67 19.94
N ASP A 137 0.69 -20.27 21.08
CA ASP A 137 1.88 -20.90 21.66
C ASP A 137 1.64 -22.38 21.96
N ASP A 138 0.52 -22.70 22.62
CA ASP A 138 0.13 -24.08 22.93
C ASP A 138 -0.10 -24.91 21.66
N LEU A 139 -0.78 -24.34 20.67
CA LEU A 139 -1.06 -25.01 19.39
C LEU A 139 0.23 -25.33 18.63
N LEU A 140 1.16 -24.38 18.53
CA LEU A 140 2.40 -24.57 17.78
C LEU A 140 3.38 -25.48 18.52
N SER A 141 3.47 -25.37 19.84
CA SER A 141 4.32 -26.24 20.67
C SER A 141 3.91 -27.71 20.60
N GLY A 142 2.62 -27.99 20.40
CA GLY A 142 2.06 -29.34 20.24
C GLY A 142 1.91 -29.81 18.80
N ALA A 143 2.29 -29.01 17.80
CA ALA A 143 2.02 -29.32 16.39
C ALA A 143 2.98 -30.39 15.83
N ASP A 144 2.43 -31.36 15.09
CA ASP A 144 3.22 -32.20 14.21
C ASP A 144 3.48 -31.50 12.85
N GLU A 145 4.39 -32.05 12.05
CA GLU A 145 4.78 -31.49 10.74
C GLU A 145 3.57 -31.27 9.80
N LYS A 146 2.61 -32.19 9.80
CA LYS A 146 1.42 -32.10 8.93
C LYS A 146 0.46 -30.98 9.35
N LEU A 147 0.37 -30.71 10.65
CA LEU A 147 -0.39 -29.60 11.16
C LEU A 147 0.34 -28.29 10.89
N LEU A 148 1.66 -28.27 11.08
CA LEU A 148 2.51 -27.11 10.82
C LEU A 148 2.41 -26.66 9.35
N ASP A 149 2.50 -27.59 8.39
CA ASP A 149 2.32 -27.34 6.94
C ASP A 149 1.01 -26.60 6.61
N LYS A 150 -0.04 -26.81 7.41
CA LYS A 150 -1.35 -26.16 7.21
C LYS A 150 -1.47 -24.83 7.92
N ILE A 151 -0.83 -24.67 9.07
CA ILE A 151 -0.91 -23.47 9.91
C ILE A 151 0.05 -22.40 9.40
N GLU A 152 1.28 -22.78 9.05
CA GLU A 152 2.37 -21.84 8.72
C GLU A 152 1.96 -20.80 7.67
N PRO A 153 1.35 -21.14 6.52
CA PRO A 153 0.97 -20.13 5.52
C PRO A 153 -0.04 -19.10 6.05
N ILE A 154 -0.95 -19.53 6.93
CA ILE A 154 -1.99 -18.66 7.52
C ILE A 154 -1.38 -17.82 8.65
N LEU A 155 -0.48 -18.39 9.45
CA LEU A 155 0.25 -17.68 10.49
C LEU A 155 1.12 -16.59 9.88
N VAL A 156 1.89 -16.91 8.84
CA VAL A 156 2.73 -15.94 8.11
C VAL A 156 1.86 -14.84 7.50
N LEU A 157 0.73 -15.17 6.89
CA LEU A 157 -0.23 -14.16 6.41
C LEU A 157 -0.74 -13.26 7.55
N GLY A 158 -1.11 -13.85 8.69
CA GLY A 158 -1.55 -13.11 9.88
C GLY A 158 -0.48 -12.19 10.45
N ILE A 159 0.78 -12.62 10.44
CA ILE A 159 1.95 -11.82 10.85
C ILE A 159 2.09 -10.61 9.92
N HIS A 160 2.05 -10.80 8.59
CA HIS A 160 2.12 -9.71 7.62
C HIS A 160 0.89 -8.77 7.70
N HIS A 161 -0.30 -9.32 7.93
CA HIS A 161 -1.52 -8.55 8.20
C HIS A 161 -1.38 -7.67 9.45
N GLU A 162 -0.78 -8.18 10.52
CA GLU A 162 -0.50 -7.34 11.70
C GLU A 162 0.52 -6.24 11.39
N GLN A 163 1.51 -6.47 10.52
CA GLN A 163 2.44 -5.42 10.08
C GLN A 163 1.74 -4.31 9.28
N GLN A 164 0.75 -4.64 8.43
CA GLN A 164 -0.10 -3.62 7.80
C GLN A 164 -0.84 -2.80 8.87
N HIS A 165 -1.36 -3.47 9.89
CA HIS A 165 -2.03 -2.81 11.00
C HIS A 165 -1.09 -2.01 11.91
N GLN A 166 0.19 -2.34 12.00
CA GLN A 166 1.19 -1.54 12.71
C GLN A 166 1.45 -0.21 12.01
N GLU A 167 1.48 -0.18 10.68
CA GLU A 167 1.54 1.07 9.92
C GLU A 167 0.28 1.90 10.14
N LEU A 168 -0.90 1.29 9.97
CA LEU A 168 -2.20 1.96 10.19
C LEU A 168 -2.33 2.51 11.60
N LEU A 169 -1.90 1.76 12.61
CA LEU A 169 -1.93 2.19 14.00
C LEU A 169 -1.18 3.51 14.20
N ILE A 170 -0.04 3.69 13.53
CA ILE A 170 0.75 4.92 13.62
C ILE A 170 0.12 6.07 12.82
N THR A 171 -0.46 5.82 11.66
CA THR A 171 -1.18 6.86 10.90
C THR A 171 -2.43 7.32 11.64
N ASP A 172 -3.13 6.39 12.29
CA ASP A 172 -4.40 6.61 12.96
C ASP A 172 -4.19 7.35 14.28
N ILE A 173 -3.19 6.94 15.08
CA ILE A 173 -2.74 7.69 16.27
C ILE A 173 -2.36 9.11 15.87
N LYS A 174 -1.57 9.29 14.79
CA LYS A 174 -1.17 10.61 14.33
C LYS A 174 -2.39 11.48 14.03
N HIS A 175 -3.39 10.93 13.34
CA HIS A 175 -4.60 11.66 12.99
C HIS A 175 -5.44 12.02 14.22
N VAL A 176 -5.62 11.08 15.17
CA VAL A 176 -6.29 11.34 16.46
C VAL A 176 -5.60 12.47 17.23
N PHE A 177 -4.27 12.41 17.37
CA PHE A 177 -3.51 13.41 18.10
C PHE A 177 -3.56 14.77 17.42
N ALA A 178 -3.55 14.81 16.08
CA ALA A 178 -3.66 16.04 15.30
C ALA A 178 -5.01 16.75 15.45
N GLN A 179 -6.07 16.05 15.87
CA GLN A 179 -7.37 16.69 16.14
C GLN A 179 -7.39 17.46 17.46
N ASN A 180 -6.48 17.14 18.39
CA ASN A 180 -6.46 17.77 19.69
C ASN A 180 -5.75 19.13 19.61
N PRO A 181 -6.41 20.26 19.97
CA PRO A 181 -5.82 21.60 19.85
C PRO A 181 -4.63 21.84 20.78
N LEU A 182 -4.40 20.95 21.76
CA LEU A 182 -3.22 20.97 22.63
C LEU A 182 -1.99 20.33 21.97
N TYR A 183 -2.12 19.73 20.78
CA TYR A 183 -1.05 19.08 20.02
C TYR A 183 -0.20 18.11 20.88
N PRO A 184 -0.83 17.05 21.45
CA PRO A 184 -0.11 16.08 22.27
C PRO A 184 1.03 15.45 21.50
N VAL A 185 2.10 15.12 22.23
CA VAL A 185 3.29 14.46 21.67
C VAL A 185 3.16 12.96 21.91
N PHE A 186 3.10 12.17 20.83
CA PHE A 186 3.02 10.72 20.95
C PHE A 186 4.33 10.11 21.45
N ARG A 187 5.49 10.55 20.94
CA ARG A 187 6.79 10.10 21.43
C ARG A 187 7.79 11.25 21.53
N GLY A 188 8.11 11.62 22.77
CA GLY A 188 9.18 12.58 23.07
C GLY A 188 10.56 11.94 22.88
N GLY A 189 11.44 12.60 22.14
CA GLY A 189 12.83 12.19 22.03
C GLY A 189 13.68 13.25 21.30
N ASP A 190 14.91 13.45 21.76
CA ASP A 190 15.92 14.39 21.23
C ASP A 190 16.23 14.21 19.72
N ALA A 191 15.76 13.12 19.11
CA ALA A 191 15.89 12.88 17.68
C ALA A 191 15.22 13.95 16.81
N ALA A 192 14.19 14.65 17.33
CA ALA A 192 13.52 15.75 16.63
C ALA A 192 14.45 16.93 16.28
N LEU A 193 15.63 17.02 16.89
CA LEU A 193 16.61 18.09 16.67
C LEU A 193 17.86 17.66 15.91
N ARG A 194 18.02 16.37 15.58
CA ARG A 194 19.06 15.95 14.63
C ARG A 194 18.61 16.31 13.23
N ARG A 195 18.76 17.59 12.88
CA ARG A 195 18.84 18.03 11.49
C ARG A 195 19.80 17.07 10.80
N PRO A 196 19.37 16.35 9.75
CA PRO A 196 20.33 15.73 8.86
C PRO A 196 21.33 16.83 8.51
N ASP A 197 22.61 16.52 8.66
CA ASP A 197 23.68 17.42 8.28
C ASP A 197 23.32 18.04 6.94
N SER A 198 23.47 19.35 6.79
CA SER A 198 23.10 20.08 5.57
C SER A 198 24.09 19.78 4.45
N GLY A 199 24.34 18.50 4.19
CA GLY A 199 25.04 18.01 3.03
C GLY A 199 24.41 18.65 1.81
N ALA A 200 25.25 19.15 0.91
CA ALA A 200 24.84 19.85 -0.29
C ALA A 200 23.64 19.14 -0.93
N ARG A 201 22.52 19.85 -1.07
CA ARG A 201 21.26 19.36 -1.64
C ARG A 201 21.61 18.60 -2.92
N ARG A 202 21.43 17.27 -2.92
CA ARG A 202 21.65 16.48 -4.14
C ARG A 202 20.83 17.14 -5.26
N PRO A 203 21.46 17.46 -6.41
CA PRO A 203 20.77 18.12 -7.50
C PRO A 203 19.50 17.36 -7.87
N TYR A 204 18.40 18.09 -8.07
CA TYR A 204 17.18 17.50 -8.62
C TYR A 204 17.44 17.20 -10.09
N GLN A 205 17.67 15.93 -10.41
CA GLN A 205 18.02 15.46 -11.74
C GLN A 205 17.03 14.39 -12.16
N PHE A 206 16.70 14.38 -13.45
CA PHE A 206 15.95 13.28 -14.03
C PHE A 206 16.94 12.22 -14.53
N VAL A 207 16.69 10.97 -14.16
CA VAL A 207 17.39 9.80 -14.67
C VAL A 207 16.54 9.22 -15.79
N ASP A 208 17.13 9.12 -16.98
CA ASP A 208 16.44 8.60 -18.16
C ASP A 208 16.49 7.07 -18.19
N PHE A 209 15.36 6.46 -18.57
CA PHE A 209 15.19 5.04 -18.75
C PHE A 209 14.68 4.78 -20.16
N GLU A 210 15.41 3.97 -20.91
CA GLU A 210 14.98 3.54 -22.24
C GLU A 210 13.76 2.62 -22.16
N GLU A 211 12.99 2.60 -23.24
CA GLU A 211 11.88 1.67 -23.45
C GLU A 211 12.39 0.23 -23.34
N THR A 212 11.62 -0.63 -22.68
CA THR A 212 12.02 -2.01 -22.46
C THR A 212 10.83 -2.91 -22.18
N THR A 213 10.96 -4.20 -22.48
CA THR A 213 10.08 -5.23 -21.96
C THR A 213 10.72 -5.89 -20.74
N ILE A 214 10.04 -5.87 -19.60
CA ILE A 214 10.55 -6.43 -18.33
C ILE A 214 9.51 -7.33 -17.67
N ALA A 215 10.00 -8.32 -16.91
CA ALA A 215 9.15 -9.18 -16.10
C ALA A 215 8.93 -8.57 -14.71
N ILE A 216 7.67 -8.25 -14.38
CA ILE A 216 7.24 -7.68 -13.09
C ILE A 216 6.32 -8.65 -12.34
N GLY A 217 6.26 -8.52 -11.01
CA GLY A 217 5.47 -9.38 -10.13
C GLY A 217 6.28 -10.51 -9.48
N HIS A 218 5.75 -11.04 -8.37
CA HIS A 218 6.39 -12.08 -7.57
C HIS A 218 6.36 -13.45 -8.27
N ASN A 219 7.45 -14.21 -8.13
CA ASN A 219 7.56 -15.61 -8.59
C ASN A 219 8.40 -16.51 -7.68
N GLY A 220 8.71 -16.06 -6.46
CA GLY A 220 9.49 -16.83 -5.49
C GLY A 220 8.61 -17.67 -4.55
N ASP A 221 9.26 -18.48 -3.73
CA ASP A 221 8.59 -19.29 -2.70
C ASP A 221 8.41 -18.54 -1.37
N GLU A 222 8.97 -17.33 -1.26
CA GLU A 222 8.79 -16.45 -0.11
C GLU A 222 7.39 -15.83 -0.09
N PHE A 223 6.98 -15.32 1.08
CA PHE A 223 5.71 -14.63 1.22
C PHE A 223 5.62 -13.40 0.30
N ALA A 224 4.50 -13.31 -0.41
CA ALA A 224 4.02 -12.11 -1.07
C ALA A 224 2.49 -12.11 -0.97
N TYR A 225 1.87 -10.93 -1.01
CA TYR A 225 0.43 -10.87 -1.17
C TYR A 225 0.02 -11.39 -2.55
N ASP A 226 -1.19 -11.92 -2.64
CA ASP A 226 -1.75 -12.48 -3.87
C ASP A 226 -1.77 -11.47 -5.03
N ASN A 227 -2.00 -10.20 -4.72
CA ASN A 227 -2.01 -9.08 -5.67
C ASN A 227 -0.63 -8.73 -6.25
N GLU A 228 0.46 -9.30 -5.75
CA GLU A 228 1.83 -9.08 -6.25
C GLU A 228 2.17 -10.03 -7.41
N GLY A 229 1.32 -11.02 -7.68
CA GLY A 229 1.51 -12.00 -8.74
C GLY A 229 0.34 -12.07 -9.74
N PRO A 230 0.43 -12.99 -10.72
CA PRO A 230 1.64 -13.72 -11.10
C PRO A 230 2.65 -12.81 -11.82
N ARG A 231 3.92 -13.22 -11.82
CA ARG A 231 4.93 -12.56 -12.64
C ARG A 231 4.59 -12.62 -14.13
N HIS A 232 4.64 -11.48 -14.81
CA HIS A 232 4.31 -11.34 -16.23
C HIS A 232 5.18 -10.29 -16.92
N GLN A 233 5.21 -10.32 -18.26
CA GLN A 233 5.94 -9.35 -19.07
C GLN A 233 5.13 -8.06 -19.25
N ALA A 234 5.77 -6.92 -19.05
CA ALA A 234 5.20 -5.60 -19.30
C ALA A 234 6.13 -4.79 -20.21
N LEU A 235 5.54 -4.12 -21.21
CA LEU A 235 6.25 -3.12 -22.00
C LEU A 235 6.22 -1.79 -21.23
N VAL A 236 7.39 -1.30 -20.86
CA VAL A 236 7.56 -0.01 -20.19
C VAL A 236 8.17 0.95 -21.20
N ALA A 237 7.41 1.95 -21.62
CA ALA A 237 7.87 3.00 -22.52
C ALA A 237 9.05 3.78 -21.92
N ALA A 238 9.82 4.50 -22.76
CA ALA A 238 10.90 5.34 -22.28
C ALA A 238 10.36 6.48 -21.36
N PHE A 239 10.98 6.66 -20.20
CA PHE A 239 10.58 7.65 -19.20
C PHE A 239 11.80 8.22 -18.47
N SER A 240 11.60 9.31 -17.74
CA SER A 240 12.60 9.85 -16.83
C SER A 240 12.02 9.95 -15.42
N LEU A 241 12.81 9.60 -14.41
CA LEU A 241 12.41 9.65 -13.00
C LEU A 241 13.32 10.59 -12.21
N ALA A 242 12.72 11.39 -11.32
CA ALA A 242 13.49 12.25 -10.42
C ALA A 242 14.43 11.45 -9.49
N SER A 243 15.66 11.95 -9.32
CA SER A 243 16.72 11.34 -8.50
C SER A 243 16.44 11.37 -6.99
N ARG A 244 15.43 12.13 -6.57
CA ARG A 244 14.94 12.20 -5.20
C ARG A 244 13.46 12.62 -5.16
N PRO A 245 12.75 12.35 -4.05
CA PRO A 245 11.41 12.88 -3.83
C PRO A 245 11.40 14.41 -3.77
N VAL A 246 10.21 14.97 -3.99
CA VAL A 246 9.91 16.37 -3.74
C VAL A 246 10.11 16.68 -2.25
N THR A 247 10.78 17.80 -1.96
CA THR A 247 11.00 18.27 -0.59
C THR A 247 9.89 19.20 -0.11
N ASN A 248 9.77 19.37 1.20
CA ASN A 248 8.84 20.34 1.80
C ASN A 248 9.05 21.76 1.27
N GLY A 249 10.31 22.20 1.09
CA GLY A 249 10.62 23.54 0.56
C GLY A 249 10.12 23.74 -0.86
N GLU A 250 10.36 22.77 -1.74
CA GLU A 250 9.85 22.79 -3.12
C GLU A 250 8.30 22.77 -3.17
N TYR A 251 7.66 22.07 -2.23
CA TYR A 251 6.21 22.08 -2.14
C TYR A 251 5.65 23.40 -1.60
N ILE A 252 6.36 24.06 -0.67
CA ILE A 252 6.02 25.42 -0.22
C ILE A 252 6.09 26.40 -1.40
N GLU A 253 7.12 26.33 -2.25
CA GLU A 253 7.20 27.15 -3.46
C GLU A 253 5.97 26.96 -4.36
N PHE A 254 5.49 25.72 -4.53
CA PHE A 254 4.24 25.43 -5.24
C PHE A 254 3.02 26.08 -4.56
N ILE A 255 2.90 26.00 -3.24
CA ILE A 255 1.79 26.62 -2.49
C ILE A 255 1.80 28.14 -2.67
N GLU A 256 2.96 28.78 -2.46
CA GLU A 256 3.10 30.24 -2.52
C GLU A 256 2.96 30.81 -3.95
N ASP A 257 3.21 29.99 -5.00
CA ASP A 257 2.93 30.33 -6.42
C ASP A 257 1.45 30.08 -6.83
N GLY A 258 0.56 29.93 -5.86
CA GLY A 258 -0.88 29.75 -6.08
C GLY A 258 -1.28 28.33 -6.48
N GLY A 259 -0.51 27.32 -6.07
CA GLY A 259 -0.75 25.93 -6.44
C GLY A 259 -2.15 25.39 -6.14
N TYR A 260 -2.75 25.83 -5.03
CA TYR A 260 -4.10 25.47 -4.61
C TYR A 260 -5.20 26.42 -5.14
N THR A 261 -4.85 27.46 -5.91
CA THR A 261 -5.82 28.43 -6.44
C THR A 261 -5.88 28.44 -7.97
N ARG A 262 -5.06 27.62 -8.63
CA ARG A 262 -4.87 27.59 -10.09
C ARG A 262 -5.36 26.28 -10.68
N THR A 263 -6.48 26.34 -11.41
CA THR A 263 -7.18 25.18 -11.97
C THR A 263 -6.32 24.35 -12.93
N GLU A 264 -5.38 24.97 -13.65
CA GLU A 264 -4.56 24.31 -14.65
C GLU A 264 -3.61 23.24 -14.10
N PHE A 265 -3.47 23.18 -12.78
CA PHE A 265 -2.64 22.22 -12.06
C PHE A 265 -3.40 20.98 -11.58
N TRP A 266 -4.72 20.96 -11.73
CA TRP A 266 -5.56 19.92 -11.16
C TRP A 266 -6.34 19.18 -12.24
N LEU A 267 -6.49 17.87 -12.06
CA LEU A 267 -7.54 17.13 -12.75
C LEU A 267 -8.91 17.61 -12.25
N SER A 268 -9.95 17.51 -13.07
CA SER A 268 -11.28 18.05 -12.76
C SER A 268 -11.81 17.60 -11.39
N LEU A 269 -11.76 16.30 -11.08
CA LEU A 269 -12.18 15.79 -9.78
C LEU A 269 -11.29 16.31 -8.64
N GLY A 270 -9.98 16.39 -8.86
CA GLY A 270 -9.05 16.96 -7.88
C GLY A 270 -9.36 18.43 -7.58
N TRP A 271 -9.67 19.23 -8.61
CA TRP A 271 -10.05 20.63 -8.42
C TRP A 271 -11.36 20.76 -7.65
N MET A 272 -12.37 19.93 -7.95
CA MET A 272 -13.62 19.90 -7.18
C MET A 272 -13.33 19.60 -5.70
N THR A 273 -12.54 18.56 -5.42
CA THR A 273 -12.17 18.20 -4.05
C THR A 273 -11.40 19.31 -3.32
N VAL A 274 -10.44 19.95 -3.97
CA VAL A 274 -9.69 21.09 -3.41
C VAL A 274 -10.63 22.22 -2.98
N ASN A 275 -11.65 22.52 -3.79
CA ASN A 275 -12.63 23.57 -3.46
C ASN A 275 -13.61 23.13 -2.37
N GLU A 276 -14.17 21.93 -2.47
CA GLU A 276 -15.15 21.40 -1.52
C GLU A 276 -14.55 21.26 -0.12
N GLN A 277 -13.33 20.72 -0.03
CA GLN A 277 -12.62 20.52 1.23
C GLN A 277 -11.74 21.71 1.63
N ARG A 278 -11.67 22.75 0.79
CA ARG A 278 -10.88 23.98 1.00
C ARG A 278 -9.41 23.70 1.30
N TRP A 279 -8.81 22.78 0.57
CA TRP A 279 -7.39 22.45 0.75
C TRP A 279 -6.50 23.63 0.37
N GLN A 280 -5.51 23.92 1.22
CA GLN A 280 -4.52 24.98 1.00
C GLN A 280 -3.07 24.51 1.21
N ALA A 281 -2.91 23.29 1.72
CA ALA A 281 -1.64 22.65 2.02
C ALA A 281 -1.86 21.14 2.22
N PRO A 282 -0.78 20.33 2.32
CA PRO A 282 -0.88 18.93 2.74
C PRO A 282 -1.49 18.80 4.14
N LEU A 283 -2.05 17.61 4.43
CA LEU A 283 -2.59 17.29 5.75
C LEU A 283 -1.56 17.56 6.86
N TYR A 284 -2.04 18.10 7.99
CA TYR A 284 -1.26 18.50 9.18
C TYR A 284 -0.47 19.81 9.06
N TRP A 285 -0.49 20.47 7.91
CA TRP A 285 0.23 21.74 7.72
C TRP A 285 -0.64 22.93 8.12
N THR A 286 -0.07 23.86 8.87
CA THR A 286 -0.72 25.12 9.23
C THR A 286 0.25 26.28 9.08
N LYS A 287 -0.24 27.44 8.63
CA LYS A 287 0.57 28.67 8.55
C LYS A 287 0.30 29.51 9.78
N ARG A 288 1.33 29.82 10.57
CA ARG A 288 1.28 30.63 11.80
C ARG A 288 2.34 31.72 11.72
N ASP A 289 1.93 32.98 11.87
CA ASP A 289 2.84 34.14 11.78
C ASP A 289 3.70 34.16 10.51
N GLY A 290 3.12 33.74 9.39
CA GLY A 290 3.79 33.65 8.09
C GLY A 290 4.71 32.44 7.92
N VAL A 291 4.83 31.57 8.91
CA VAL A 291 5.67 30.37 8.89
C VAL A 291 4.81 29.12 8.76
N TRP A 292 5.25 28.17 7.93
CA TRP A 292 4.60 26.85 7.82
C TRP A 292 5.03 25.93 8.96
N TRP A 293 4.06 25.27 9.57
CA TRP A 293 4.22 24.28 10.63
C TRP A 293 3.61 22.97 10.16
N ASN A 294 4.21 21.85 10.58
CA ASN A 294 3.67 20.52 10.33
C ASN A 294 3.58 19.74 11.65
N PHE A 295 2.40 19.17 11.94
CA PHE A 295 2.24 18.28 13.07
C PHE A 295 2.89 16.91 12.80
N THR A 296 3.75 16.47 13.72
CA THR A 296 4.47 15.19 13.64
C THR A 296 4.27 14.37 14.91
N LEU A 297 4.62 13.08 14.86
CA LEU A 297 4.50 12.16 16.00
C LEU A 297 5.39 12.54 17.19
N SER A 298 6.47 13.31 16.97
CA SER A 298 7.44 13.69 18.01
C SER A 298 7.30 15.13 18.51
N ASN A 299 6.42 15.93 17.88
CA ASN A 299 5.95 17.28 18.21
C ASN A 299 5.57 18.04 16.92
N GLY A 300 5.00 19.24 17.05
CA GLY A 300 4.93 20.19 15.93
C GLY A 300 6.31 20.76 15.63
N ILE A 301 6.82 20.54 14.41
CA ILE A 301 8.10 21.11 13.97
C ILE A 301 7.79 22.30 13.04
N ALA A 302 8.41 23.44 13.32
CA ALA A 302 8.43 24.57 12.37
C ALA A 302 9.16 24.12 11.09
N LEU A 303 8.51 24.23 9.94
CA LEU A 303 9.16 23.99 8.66
C LEU A 303 10.00 25.22 8.30
N HIS A 304 11.14 25.37 8.97
CA HIS A 304 12.07 26.44 8.65
C HIS A 304 12.97 26.06 7.48
N TRP A 305 12.79 26.74 6.37
CA TRP A 305 13.88 27.14 5.47
C TRP A 305 13.75 28.64 5.20
N ILE A 306 14.67 29.43 5.77
CA ILE A 306 14.83 30.86 5.46
C ILE A 306 15.49 30.93 4.10
N VAL A 307 14.68 31.15 3.08
CA VAL A 307 15.15 31.78 1.86
C VAL A 307 14.03 32.73 1.40
N ARG A 308 14.10 34.01 1.80
CA ARG A 308 13.46 35.08 1.00
C ARG A 308 14.22 35.11 -0.33
N TRP A 309 13.79 34.33 -1.31
CA TRP A 309 14.31 34.45 -2.67
C TRP A 309 13.23 35.00 -3.58
N LYS A 310 13.56 36.15 -4.17
CA LYS A 310 12.71 36.92 -5.07
C LYS A 310 12.76 36.46 -6.52
N GLU A 311 13.45 35.37 -6.84
CA GLU A 311 13.66 34.98 -8.24
C GLU A 311 13.83 33.47 -8.38
N ILE A 312 12.72 32.72 -8.53
CA ILE A 312 12.57 31.61 -9.50
C ILE A 312 11.06 31.43 -9.77
N SER A 313 10.56 31.88 -10.92
CA SER A 313 9.33 31.32 -11.50
C SER A 313 9.46 31.24 -13.02
N SER A 314 10.19 30.21 -13.46
CA SER A 314 10.03 29.62 -14.80
C SER A 314 9.91 28.09 -14.74
N LYS A 315 9.86 27.47 -13.55
CA LYS A 315 9.88 26.01 -13.37
C LYS A 315 8.60 25.38 -12.79
N ALA A 316 7.61 26.16 -12.34
CA ALA A 316 6.32 25.63 -11.85
C ALA A 316 5.59 24.77 -12.91
N LYS A 317 5.79 25.04 -14.21
CA LYS A 317 5.18 24.25 -15.31
C LYS A 317 5.71 22.82 -15.41
N LEU A 318 6.91 22.52 -14.91
CA LEU A 318 7.50 21.17 -14.98
C LEU A 318 7.00 20.25 -13.86
N PHE A 319 6.58 20.83 -12.74
CA PHE A 319 6.25 20.11 -11.50
C PHE A 319 4.97 19.26 -11.62
N ILE A 320 4.04 19.67 -12.49
CA ILE A 320 2.67 19.10 -12.54
C ILE A 320 2.33 18.44 -13.87
N ARG A 321 3.10 18.71 -14.93
CA ARG A 321 2.93 18.04 -16.23
C ARG A 321 3.55 16.65 -16.32
N GLY A 322 4.10 16.13 -15.21
CA GLY A 322 4.45 14.72 -15.08
C GLY A 322 3.19 13.87 -15.15
N ARG A 323 2.96 13.25 -16.32
CA ARG A 323 1.93 12.22 -16.45
C ARG A 323 2.39 11.00 -15.65
N CYS A 324 1.56 10.58 -14.70
CA CYS A 324 1.63 9.25 -14.09
C CYS A 324 0.45 8.42 -14.61
N PRO A 325 0.58 7.65 -15.71
CA PRO A 325 -0.40 6.64 -16.05
C PRO A 325 -0.31 5.52 -15.00
N LEU A 326 -1.40 5.29 -14.25
CA LEU A 326 -1.47 4.41 -13.07
C LEU A 326 -0.85 3.01 -13.27
N GLN A 327 -0.99 2.43 -14.47
CA GLN A 327 -0.47 1.10 -14.81
C GLN A 327 1.04 1.11 -15.12
N ASP A 328 1.51 2.17 -15.78
CA ASP A 328 2.93 2.36 -16.12
C ASP A 328 3.73 2.73 -14.87
N THR A 329 3.13 3.48 -13.94
CA THR A 329 3.77 3.91 -12.68
C THR A 329 4.25 2.73 -11.85
N ILE A 330 3.43 1.68 -11.66
CA ILE A 330 3.85 0.52 -10.86
C ILE A 330 5.02 -0.21 -11.52
N CYS A 331 4.97 -0.43 -12.84
CA CYS A 331 6.04 -1.06 -13.60
C CYS A 331 7.34 -0.23 -13.57
N VAL A 332 7.21 1.09 -13.70
CA VAL A 332 8.28 2.08 -13.61
C VAL A 332 8.97 2.03 -12.24
N PHE A 333 8.21 2.07 -11.14
CA PHE A 333 8.75 2.02 -9.79
C PHE A 333 9.39 0.66 -9.46
N ILE A 334 8.77 -0.45 -9.87
CA ILE A 334 9.33 -1.81 -9.68
C ILE A 334 10.67 -1.95 -10.42
N LYS A 335 10.78 -1.44 -11.65
CA LYS A 335 12.05 -1.42 -12.40
C LYS A 335 13.15 -0.68 -11.62
N CYS A 336 12.86 0.51 -11.11
CA CYS A 336 13.83 1.34 -10.41
C CYS A 336 14.29 0.74 -9.07
N LEU A 337 13.39 0.07 -8.33
CA LEU A 337 13.72 -0.62 -7.08
C LEU A 337 14.56 -1.88 -7.32
N ALA A 338 14.25 -2.66 -8.36
CA ALA A 338 15.01 -3.87 -8.69
C ALA A 338 16.46 -3.59 -9.15
N THR A 339 16.72 -2.44 -9.78
CA THR A 339 18.08 -2.04 -10.19
C THR A 339 18.90 -1.35 -9.11
N SER A 340 18.27 -0.97 -7.99
CA SER A 340 18.89 -0.15 -6.93
C SER A 340 18.93 -0.84 -5.56
N GLY A 341 18.63 -2.14 -5.50
CA GLY A 341 18.68 -2.92 -4.27
C GLY A 341 20.11 -3.10 -3.74
N ASN A 342 20.35 -2.79 -2.47
CA ASN A 342 21.62 -2.98 -1.76
C ASN A 342 21.96 -4.47 -1.45
N GLY A 343 21.42 -5.42 -2.23
CA GLY A 343 21.67 -6.85 -2.05
C GLY A 343 22.91 -7.30 -2.83
N ARG A 344 23.76 -8.13 -2.21
CA ARG A 344 24.90 -8.75 -2.89
C ARG A 344 24.42 -9.58 -4.09
N ALA A 345 25.01 -9.36 -5.26
CA ALA A 345 24.77 -10.14 -6.46
C ALA A 345 25.14 -11.62 -6.23
N ALA A 346 24.16 -12.52 -6.32
CA ALA A 346 24.41 -13.96 -6.36
C ALA A 346 24.37 -14.45 -7.82
N PRO A 347 25.38 -15.21 -8.29
CA PRO A 347 25.41 -15.72 -9.66
C PRO A 347 24.35 -16.83 -9.84
N THR A 348 23.47 -16.62 -10.81
CA THR A 348 22.37 -17.54 -11.15
C THR A 348 22.93 -18.76 -11.91
N ARG A 349 22.64 -19.98 -11.44
CA ARG A 349 22.73 -21.20 -12.27
C ARG A 349 21.32 -21.65 -12.66
N LEU A 350 21.17 -21.98 -13.94
CA LEU A 350 19.96 -22.55 -14.54
C LEU A 350 19.76 -24.01 -14.09
N ILE A 351 18.58 -24.35 -13.59
CA ILE A 351 18.11 -25.74 -13.44
C ILE A 351 16.66 -25.83 -13.96
N PRO A 352 16.26 -26.90 -14.68
CA PRO A 352 14.98 -26.97 -15.40
C PRO A 352 13.78 -27.33 -14.51
N VAL A 353 12.62 -26.92 -15.02
CA VAL A 353 11.25 -27.05 -14.52
C VAL A 353 10.87 -28.47 -14.05
N ILE A 354 10.29 -28.57 -12.86
CA ILE A 354 9.33 -29.63 -12.49
C ILE A 354 8.07 -28.97 -11.91
N ALA A 355 6.91 -29.45 -12.38
CA ALA A 355 5.60 -28.88 -12.19
C ALA A 355 4.96 -29.12 -10.80
N ARG A 356 3.93 -28.29 -10.50
CA ARG A 356 2.81 -28.40 -9.51
C ARG A 356 2.87 -27.28 -8.44
N ARG A 357 1.79 -26.77 -7.86
CA ARG A 357 0.34 -27.09 -7.78
C ARG A 357 -0.40 -25.78 -7.43
N ARG A 358 -1.71 -25.68 -7.71
CA ARG A 358 -2.56 -24.53 -7.35
C ARG A 358 -2.59 -24.33 -5.81
N ALA A 359 -2.17 -23.16 -5.34
CA ALA A 359 -2.47 -22.68 -3.99
C ALA A 359 -3.84 -21.99 -3.96
N LEU A 360 -4.57 -22.17 -2.85
CA LEU A 360 -5.89 -21.61 -2.59
C LEU A 360 -5.76 -20.09 -2.35
N SER A 361 -6.44 -19.28 -3.15
CA SER A 361 -6.46 -17.81 -2.97
C SER A 361 -7.36 -17.43 -1.79
N ALA A 362 -6.83 -16.63 -0.87
CA ALA A 362 -7.62 -15.84 0.06
C ALA A 362 -7.33 -14.37 -0.23
N ASN A 363 -8.33 -13.66 -0.77
CA ASN A 363 -8.24 -12.23 -1.03
C ASN A 363 -8.09 -11.47 0.29
N THR A 364 -6.89 -10.96 0.58
CA THR A 364 -6.66 -9.97 1.63
C THR A 364 -6.20 -8.67 0.99
N THR A 365 -7.09 -8.03 0.21
CA THR A 365 -6.85 -6.67 -0.28
C THR A 365 -7.03 -5.67 0.88
N ALA A 366 -5.97 -5.50 1.66
CA ALA A 366 -5.78 -4.37 2.56
C ALA A 366 -4.40 -3.75 2.29
N SER A 367 -4.22 -3.18 1.11
CA SER A 367 -3.14 -2.22 0.89
C SER A 367 -3.69 -0.98 0.20
N SER A 368 -4.23 -0.08 1.01
CA SER A 368 -4.24 1.34 0.69
C SER A 368 -3.29 2.08 1.65
N CYS A 369 -2.07 1.57 1.84
CA CYS A 369 -1.00 2.40 2.36
C CYS A 369 -0.51 3.26 1.19
N ALA A 370 -1.06 4.46 1.07
CA ALA A 370 -0.53 5.46 0.16
C ALA A 370 0.93 5.73 0.55
N THR A 371 1.86 5.22 -0.24
CA THR A 371 3.28 5.55 -0.10
C THR A 371 3.40 7.04 -0.34
N ASN A 372 3.55 7.84 0.72
CA ASN A 372 3.76 9.29 0.65
C ASN A 372 5.20 9.59 0.19
N THR A 373 5.56 9.08 -0.97
CA THR A 373 6.75 9.47 -1.71
C THR A 373 6.31 9.84 -3.12
N PHE A 374 6.03 11.13 -3.33
CA PHE A 374 5.80 11.64 -4.66
C PHE A 374 7.14 11.69 -5.41
N CYS A 375 7.44 10.63 -6.17
CA CYS A 375 8.45 10.72 -7.22
C CYS A 375 7.76 11.19 -8.51
N VAL A 376 8.40 12.12 -9.21
CA VAL A 376 7.89 12.64 -10.48
C VAL A 376 8.46 11.80 -11.61
N ALA A 377 7.60 11.11 -12.34
CA ALA A 377 7.92 10.47 -13.61
C ALA A 377 7.39 11.33 -14.77
N VAL A 378 8.20 11.50 -15.80
CA VAL A 378 7.84 12.23 -17.02
C VAL A 378 8.21 11.38 -18.25
N PRO A 379 7.47 11.47 -19.37
CA PRO A 379 7.92 10.89 -20.63
C PRO A 379 9.31 11.44 -20.99
N ALA A 380 10.22 10.57 -21.43
CA ALA A 380 11.54 11.01 -21.88
C ALA A 380 11.40 11.94 -23.11
N PRO A 381 12.24 12.99 -23.24
CA PRO A 381 12.26 13.81 -24.44
C PRO A 381 12.55 12.93 -25.67
N ARG A 382 11.78 13.10 -26.76
CA ARG A 382 12.08 12.41 -28.02
C ARG A 382 13.47 12.84 -28.49
N ARG A 383 14.42 11.89 -28.56
CA ARG A 383 15.72 12.15 -29.20
C ARG A 383 15.47 12.57 -30.64
N ALA A 384 16.17 13.61 -31.10
CA ALA A 384 16.09 14.05 -32.49
C ALA A 384 16.41 12.86 -33.40
N ALA A 385 15.51 12.53 -34.32
CA ALA A 385 15.76 11.53 -35.33
C ALA A 385 16.97 11.97 -36.16
N THR A 386 18.09 11.26 -36.03
CA THR A 386 19.17 11.32 -37.00
C THR A 386 18.65 10.70 -38.29
N PHE A 387 18.01 11.52 -39.13
CA PHE A 387 17.62 11.11 -40.47
C PHE A 387 18.89 10.87 -41.29
N ALA A 388 19.21 9.59 -41.51
CA ALA A 388 20.09 9.20 -42.60
C ALA A 388 19.42 9.54 -43.94
N THR A 389 20.21 10.06 -44.87
CA THR A 389 19.78 10.60 -46.17
C THR A 389 18.98 9.57 -46.98
N ARG A 390 17.81 9.98 -47.50
CA ARG A 390 16.98 9.16 -48.40
C ARG A 390 17.75 8.83 -49.69
N ILE A 391 17.97 7.56 -49.95
CA ILE A 391 18.31 7.05 -51.29
C ILE A 391 17.00 6.87 -52.06
N ALA A 392 16.89 7.56 -53.20
CA ALA A 392 15.76 7.47 -54.11
C ALA A 392 15.79 6.15 -54.89
N ILE A 393 14.66 5.43 -54.95
CA ILE A 393 14.38 4.48 -56.03
C ILE A 393 12.92 4.69 -56.46
N SER A 394 12.76 5.08 -57.72
CA SER A 394 11.48 5.23 -58.42
C SER A 394 11.02 3.90 -59.02
N SER A 395 9.71 3.62 -59.04
CA SER A 395 9.08 3.00 -60.22
C SER A 395 7.55 3.20 -60.27
N ASN A 396 7.15 4.05 -61.22
CA ASN A 396 5.98 4.05 -62.11
C ASN A 396 4.60 3.53 -61.67
N GLN A 397 3.63 4.45 -61.72
CA GLN A 397 2.21 4.19 -61.98
C GLN A 397 1.98 3.66 -63.40
N ARG A 398 1.02 2.73 -63.55
CA ARG A 398 0.21 2.58 -64.76
C ARG A 398 -1.27 2.54 -64.37
N ASN A 399 -2.03 3.46 -64.98
CA ASN A 399 -3.49 3.51 -64.95
C ASN A 399 -4.09 2.79 -66.16
N ALA A 400 -5.20 2.08 -65.95
CA ALA A 400 -6.28 1.83 -66.91
C ALA A 400 -7.45 1.23 -66.07
N GLY A 401 -8.72 1.59 -66.19
CA GLY A 401 -9.45 2.51 -67.05
C GLY A 401 -10.92 2.54 -66.58
N SER A 402 -11.58 3.66 -66.89
CA SER A 402 -12.97 4.04 -66.61
C SER A 402 -14.04 3.09 -67.17
N LEU A 403 -15.20 2.99 -66.51
CA LEU A 403 -16.53 3.07 -67.15
C LEU A 403 -17.64 3.44 -66.14
N ARG A 404 -18.57 4.29 -66.63
CA ARG A 404 -19.66 5.02 -65.94
C ARG A 404 -20.96 4.20 -65.80
N GLY A 405 -21.82 4.65 -64.88
CA GLY A 405 -23.29 4.45 -64.90
C GLY A 405 -23.87 4.61 -63.49
N SER A 406 -24.28 5.80 -63.05
CA SER A 406 -25.63 6.40 -63.18
C SER A 406 -26.55 6.12 -61.96
N ASP A 407 -27.08 7.23 -61.45
CA ASP A 407 -28.38 7.45 -60.81
C ASP A 407 -28.65 7.13 -59.33
N SER A 408 -28.69 8.24 -58.60
CA SER A 408 -29.59 8.69 -57.52
C SER A 408 -30.87 7.90 -57.23
N HIS A 409 -31.18 7.76 -55.93
CA HIS A 409 -32.47 8.21 -55.38
C HIS A 409 -32.37 8.47 -53.86
N ALA A 410 -32.67 9.71 -53.49
CA ALA A 410 -33.15 10.08 -52.17
C ALA A 410 -34.66 9.82 -52.09
N ILE A 411 -35.15 9.43 -50.91
CA ILE A 411 -36.54 9.70 -50.51
C ILE A 411 -36.51 10.38 -49.14
N HIS A 412 -36.96 11.63 -49.18
CA HIS A 412 -37.45 12.43 -48.09
C HIS A 412 -38.99 12.34 -48.11
N ASN A 413 -39.64 12.37 -46.94
CA ASN A 413 -40.95 12.98 -46.69
C ASN A 413 -41.06 13.08 -45.16
N GLU A 414 -40.87 14.21 -44.48
CA GLU A 414 -41.65 15.46 -44.45
C GLU A 414 -43.17 15.27 -44.24
N SER A 415 -43.66 15.72 -43.07
CA SER A 415 -44.64 16.82 -42.93
C SER A 415 -44.86 17.07 -41.42
N LEU A 416 -44.51 18.25 -40.89
CA LEU A 416 -45.33 19.48 -40.75
C LEU A 416 -46.48 19.27 -39.72
N ARG A 417 -46.72 20.06 -38.67
CA ARG A 417 -46.68 21.53 -38.44
C ARG A 417 -46.84 21.81 -36.92
N GLN A 418 -46.05 22.71 -36.35
CA GLN A 418 -46.42 24.06 -35.84
C GLN A 418 -46.79 24.18 -34.34
N ARG A 419 -46.01 25.06 -33.68
CA ARG A 419 -46.02 25.70 -32.34
C ARG A 419 -47.11 26.82 -32.20
N PRO A 420 -47.12 27.72 -31.18
CA PRO A 420 -47.09 27.69 -29.68
C PRO A 420 -48.22 28.66 -29.13
N PRO A 421 -48.14 29.49 -28.04
CA PRO A 421 -47.29 29.60 -26.81
C PRO A 421 -48.03 29.90 -25.46
N GLY A 422 -47.27 29.98 -24.35
CA GLY A 422 -47.60 30.68 -23.08
C GLY A 422 -47.96 29.76 -21.90
N ALA A 423 -47.77 30.07 -20.61
CA ALA A 423 -47.06 31.10 -19.87
C ALA A 423 -46.99 30.66 -18.37
N ARG A 424 -45.93 31.05 -17.65
CA ARG A 424 -45.84 31.43 -16.21
C ARG A 424 -46.27 30.50 -15.04
N GLN A 425 -45.42 30.59 -14.00
CA GLN A 425 -45.65 30.65 -12.54
C GLN A 425 -45.47 29.39 -11.64
N THR A 426 -44.36 29.41 -10.90
CA THR A 426 -44.21 29.42 -9.42
C THR A 426 -45.07 28.49 -8.53
N ILE A 427 -44.41 27.76 -7.62
CA ILE A 427 -44.56 27.77 -6.13
C ILE A 427 -44.19 26.40 -5.52
N MET A 428 -43.33 26.44 -4.49
CA MET A 428 -43.02 25.35 -3.54
C MET A 428 -44.18 25.11 -2.55
N PRO A 429 -44.17 23.98 -1.83
CA PRO A 429 -43.71 24.04 -0.44
C PRO A 429 -42.46 23.19 -0.17
#